data_AF-A0A956Z072-F1
#
_entry.id   AF-A0A956Z072-F1
#
_cell.length_a   1.000
_cell.length_b   1.000
_cell.length_c   1.000
_cell.angle_alpha   90.00
_cell.angle_beta   90.00
_cell.angle_gamma   90.00
#
_symmetry.space_group_name_H-M   'P 1'
#
loop_
_entity.id
_entity.type
_entity.pdbx_description
1 polymer ?
#
loop_
_entity_poly.entity_id
_entity_poly.type
_entity_poly.pdbx_seq_one_letter_code
_entity_poly.pdbx_strand_id
1 'polypeptide(L)'
;MIPIRTTNARTGRVPYLTYGLILLNVLVFLWETTLPPQALRSAFYNLALVPCELGNQFFSGETALDFLRSMFLHGDWLHLGGNML
;
A
#
# COMPACT_ATOMS: atom_id res chain seq x y z
N MET A 1 5.95 -23.16 -4.08
CA MET A 1 4.85 -23.81 -3.34
C MET A 1 3.92 -24.44 -4.37
N ILE A 2 3.59 -25.73 -4.26
CA ILE A 2 2.65 -26.40 -5.16
C ILE A 2 1.24 -26.20 -4.57
N PRO A 3 0.29 -25.57 -5.29
CA PRO A 3 -1.01 -25.28 -4.71
C PRO A 3 -1.87 -26.54 -4.71
N ILE A 4 -1.99 -27.17 -3.55
CA ILE A 4 -2.99 -28.22 -3.30
C ILE A 4 -4.28 -27.49 -2.97
N ARG A 5 -5.22 -27.52 -3.91
CA ARG A 5 -6.54 -26.88 -3.85
C ARG A 5 -7.17 -27.04 -2.46
N THR A 6 -7.24 -25.95 -1.69
CA THR A 6 -8.06 -25.93 -0.49
C THR A 6 -9.50 -25.70 -0.93
N THR A 7 -10.42 -26.41 -0.30
CA THR A 7 -11.86 -26.27 -0.45
C THR A 7 -12.34 -24.96 0.18
N ASN A 8 -11.72 -23.83 -0.17
CA ASN A 8 -12.32 -22.53 0.06
C ASN A 8 -13.45 -22.40 -0.95
N ALA A 9 -14.59 -22.98 -0.58
CA ALA A 9 -15.86 -22.68 -1.21
C ALA A 9 -15.93 -21.16 -1.34
N ARG A 10 -16.23 -20.70 -2.56
CA ARG A 10 -16.59 -19.30 -2.83
C ARG A 10 -17.76 -18.98 -1.89
N THR A 11 -17.45 -18.48 -0.70
CA THR A 11 -18.46 -18.01 0.23
C THR A 11 -19.22 -16.95 -0.55
N GLY A 12 -20.54 -17.11 -0.72
CA GLY A 12 -21.38 -16.15 -1.45
C GLY A 12 -21.47 -14.77 -0.78
N ARG A 13 -20.53 -14.46 0.12
CA ARG A 13 -20.40 -13.19 0.81
C ARG A 13 -19.57 -12.25 -0.06
N VAL A 14 -20.12 -11.07 -0.29
CA VAL A 14 -19.40 -10.00 -0.97
C VAL A 14 -18.20 -9.59 -0.10
N PRO A 15 -16.96 -9.56 -0.63
CA PRO A 15 -15.76 -9.24 0.15
C PRO A 15 -15.59 -7.73 0.31
N TYR A 16 -16.44 -7.10 1.12
CA TYR A 16 -16.48 -5.64 1.30
C TYR A 16 -15.13 -5.04 1.74
N LEU A 17 -14.40 -5.70 2.65
CA LEU A 17 -13.08 -5.23 3.09
C LEU A 17 -12.06 -5.23 1.96
N THR A 18 -12.05 -6.27 1.12
CA THR A 18 -11.17 -6.36 -0.04
C THR A 18 -11.47 -5.22 -1.02
N TYR A 19 -12.74 -4.98 -1.35
CA TYR A 19 -13.11 -3.86 -2.21
C TYR A 19 -12.77 -2.50 -1.59
N GLY A 20 -12.93 -2.34 -0.28
CA GLY A 20 -12.53 -1.13 0.44
C GLY A 20 -11.03 -0.87 0.37
N LEU A 21 -10.21 -1.91 0.56
CA LEU A 21 -8.76 -1.81 0.45
C LEU A 21 -8.33 -1.51 -0.98
N ILE A 22 -8.92 -2.17 -1.99
CA ILE A 22 -8.65 -1.88 -3.41
C ILE A 22 -8.99 -0.42 -3.72
N LEU A 23 -10.17 0.04 -3.31
CA LEU A 23 -10.60 1.42 -3.51
C LEU A 23 -9.62 2.41 -2.88
N LEU A 24 -9.18 2.16 -1.63
CA LEU A 24 -8.24 3.04 -0.95
C LEU A 24 -6.89 3.10 -1.67
N ASN A 25 -6.34 1.96 -2.10
CA ASN A 25 -5.11 1.92 -2.89
C ASN A 25 -5.24 2.72 -4.20
N VAL A 26 -6.36 2.57 -4.90
CA VAL A 26 -6.62 3.32 -6.14
C VAL A 26 -6.73 4.83 -5.87
N LEU A 27 -7.43 5.23 -4.80
CA LEU A 27 -7.57 6.65 -4.46
C LEU A 27 -6.23 7.31 -4.09
N VAL A 28 -5.39 6.61 -3.31
CA VAL A 28 -4.05 7.09 -2.97
C VAL A 28 -3.19 7.22 -4.22
N PHE A 29 -3.20 6.22 -5.10
CA PHE A 29 -2.44 6.27 -6.34
C PHE A 29 -2.93 7.38 -7.29
N LEU A 30 -4.24 7.60 -7.41
CA LEU A 30 -4.76 8.73 -8.19
C LEU A 30 -4.26 10.05 -7.63
N TRP A 31 -4.22 10.24 -6.30
CA TRP A 31 -3.61 11.41 -5.68
C TRP A 31 -2.12 11.53 -6.04
N GLU A 32 -1.34 10.45 -5.98
CA GLU A 32 0.09 10.44 -6.37
C GLU A 32 0.29 10.94 -7.81
N THR A 33 -0.57 10.51 -8.75
CA THR A 33 -0.49 10.95 -10.15
C THR A 33 -0.80 12.44 -10.37
N THR A 34 -1.45 13.11 -9.40
CA THR A 34 -1.67 14.56 -9.46
C THR A 34 -0.46 15.38 -9.01
N LEU A 35 0.51 14.76 -8.32
CA LEU A 35 1.65 15.46 -7.74
C LEU A 35 2.74 15.73 -8.79
N PRO A 36 3.35 16.94 -8.80
CA PRO A 36 4.55 17.17 -9.59
C PRO A 36 5.73 16.32 -9.05
N PRO A 37 6.75 16.03 -9.87
CA PRO A 37 7.81 15.09 -9.51
C PRO A 37 8.53 15.40 -8.18
N GLN A 38 8.74 16.69 -7.87
CA GLN A 38 9.36 17.11 -6.62
C GLN A 38 8.47 16.85 -5.41
N ALA A 39 7.17 17.14 -5.53
CA ALA A 39 6.20 16.89 -4.47
C ALA A 39 5.96 15.40 -4.27
N LEU A 40 5.89 14.62 -5.35
CA LEU A 40 5.77 13.16 -5.29
C LEU A 40 6.96 12.56 -4.54
N ARG A 41 8.18 12.98 -4.88
CA ARG A 41 9.38 12.53 -4.16
C ARG A 41 9.33 12.89 -2.67
N SER A 42 8.88 14.09 -2.32
CA SER A 42 8.71 14.48 -0.92
C SER A 42 7.64 13.66 -0.19
N ALA A 43 6.54 13.31 -0.88
CA ALA A 43 5.49 12.47 -0.33
C ALA A 43 6.03 11.08 0.00
N PHE A 44 6.80 10.46 -0.90
CA PHE A 44 7.45 9.18 -0.63
C PHE A 44 8.42 9.25 0.55
N TYR A 45 9.26 10.29 0.66
CA TYR A 45 10.17 10.38 1.80
C TYR A 45 9.47 10.60 3.15
N ASN A 46 8.33 11.30 3.16
CA ASN A 46 7.64 11.67 4.40
C ASN A 46 6.54 10.67 4.82
N LEU A 47 6.06 9.83 3.90
CA LEU A 47 4.94 8.91 4.15
C LEU A 47 5.34 7.45 3.97
N ALA A 48 6.43 7.17 3.25
CA ALA A 48 6.94 5.81 3.15
C ALA A 48 7.93 5.53 4.27
N LEU A 49 8.02 4.26 4.67
CA LEU A 49 9.01 3.83 5.63
C LEU A 49 10.43 3.96 5.05
N VAL A 50 11.29 4.74 5.70
CA VAL A 50 12.70 4.89 5.34
C VAL A 50 13.57 4.05 6.29
N PRO A 51 14.19 2.95 5.82
CA PRO A 51 14.92 2.04 6.72
C PRO A 51 16.11 2.67 7.46
N CYS A 52 16.71 3.72 6.87
CA CYS A 52 17.81 4.46 7.50
C CYS A 52 17.38 5.18 8.79
N GLU A 53 16.09 5.50 8.95
CA GLU A 53 15.57 6.25 10.10
C GLU A 53 15.09 5.34 11.23
N LEU A 54 14.86 4.05 10.94
CA LEU A 54 14.39 3.05 11.90
C LEU A 54 15.30 2.89 13.11
N GLY A 55 16.62 3.05 12.94
CA GLY A 55 17.60 2.78 14.01
C GLY A 55 17.38 3.62 15.29
N ASN A 56 16.93 4.85 15.15
CA ASN A 56 16.72 5.77 16.28
C ASN A 56 15.25 5.90 16.70
N GLN A 57 14.31 5.46 15.85
CA GLN A 57 12.88 5.73 16.00
C GLN A 57 12.00 4.48 15.90
N PHE A 58 12.56 3.28 16.08
CA PHE A 58 11.86 2.01 15.85
C PHE A 58 10.49 1.90 16.54
N PHE A 59 10.36 2.43 17.76
CA PHE A 59 9.12 2.41 18.54
C PHE A 59 8.35 3.75 18.53
N SER A 60 8.67 4.66 17.60
CA SER A 60 7.96 5.92 17.46
C SER A 60 6.58 5.71 16.83
N GLY A 61 5.61 6.53 17.22
CA GLY A 61 4.28 6.50 16.62
C GLY A 61 4.30 6.82 15.12
N GLU A 62 5.17 7.73 14.67
CA GLU A 62 5.34 8.05 13.25
C GLU A 62 5.87 6.86 12.46
N THR A 63 6.86 6.13 12.99
CA THR A 63 7.36 4.92 12.35
C THR A 63 6.24 3.90 12.11
N ALA A 64 5.38 3.68 13.10
CA ALA A 64 4.23 2.79 12.94
C ALA A 64 3.23 3.31 11.88
N LEU A 65 3.03 4.63 11.80
CA LEU A 65 2.21 5.24 10.76
C LEU A 65 2.86 5.11 9.38
N ASP A 66 4.18 5.21 9.26
CA ASP A 66 4.89 5.06 7.98
C ASP A 66 4.86 3.62 7.48
N PHE A 67 4.90 2.63 8.38
CA PHE A 67 4.57 1.25 8.04
C PHE A 67 3.15 1.14 7.45
N LEU A 68 2.15 1.77 8.06
CA LEU A 68 0.77 1.70 7.57
C LEU A 68 0.57 2.48 6.26
N ARG A 69 1.11 3.68 6.15
CA ARG A 69 1.02 4.56 4.98
C ARG A 69 1.72 3.92 3.77
N SER A 70 2.91 3.36 3.98
CA SER A 70 3.69 2.71 2.91
C SER A 70 2.98 1.52 2.25
N MET A 71 2.02 0.88 2.93
CA MET A 71 1.22 -0.20 2.33
C MET A 71 0.31 0.27 1.17
N PHE A 72 0.06 1.57 1.03
CA PHE A 72 -0.85 2.13 0.03
C PHE A 72 -0.17 2.91 -1.10
N LEU A 73 1.12 3.20 -0.97
CA LEU A 73 1.86 4.00 -1.94
C LEU A 73 2.32 3.16 -3.14
N HIS A 74 2.20 3.68 -4.36
CA HIS A 74 2.54 2.94 -5.58
C HIS A 74 3.39 3.79 -6.55
N GLY A 75 4.45 3.21 -7.10
CA GLY A 75 5.39 3.94 -7.97
C GLY A 75 4.89 4.12 -9.41
N ASP A 76 4.05 3.21 -9.89
CA ASP A 76 3.60 3.15 -11.28
C ASP A 76 2.35 2.26 -11.45
N TRP A 77 1.74 2.33 -12.62
CA TRP A 77 0.52 1.59 -12.96
C TRP A 77 0.70 0.07 -12.94
N LEU A 78 1.87 -0.45 -13.33
CA LEU A 78 2.14 -1.89 -13.32
C LEU A 78 2.28 -2.39 -11.89
N HIS A 79 2.94 -1.62 -11.01
CA HIS A 79 3.03 -1.95 -9.59
C HIS A 79 1.63 -2.00 -8.93
N LEU A 80 0.78 -0.98 -9.16
CA LEU A 80 -0.60 -1.01 -8.66
C LEU A 80 -1.39 -2.20 -9.22
N GLY A 81 -1.36 -2.40 -10.53
CA GLY A 81 -2.09 -3.49 -11.18
C GLY A 81 -1.65 -4.87 -10.69
N GLY A 82 -0.34 -5.07 -10.51
CA GLY A 82 0.23 -6.33 -10.01
C GLY A 82 -0.18 -6.66 -8.57
N ASN A 83 -0.39 -5.65 -7.71
CA ASN A 83 -0.83 -5.87 -6.33
C ASN A 83 -2.32 -6.20 -6.20
N MET A 84 -3.14 -5.86 -7.20
CA MET A 84 -4.60 -6.01 -7.16
C MET A 84 -5.13 -7.26 -7.89
N LEU A 85 -4.26 -8.01 -8.58
CA LEU A 85 -4.55 -9.23 -9.35
C LEU A 85 -4.22 -10.50 -8.56
#